data_AF-A0A553DQT6-F1
#
_entry.id   AF-A0A553DQT6-F1
#
_cell.length_a   1.000
_cell.length_b   1.000
_cell.length_c   1.000
_cell.angle_alpha   90.00
_cell.angle_beta   90.00
_cell.angle_gamma   90.00
#
_symmetry.space_group_name_H-M   'P 1'
#
loop_
_entity.id
_entity.type
_entity.pdbx_description
1 polymer ?
#
loop_
_entity_poly.entity_id
_entity_poly.type
_entity_poly.pdbx_seq_one_letter_code
_entity_poly.pdbx_strand_id
1 'polypeptide(L)'
;MIKKMMIIFTLLIGLNAVSQEDNLKFKILFYKNSKPIDGLKCYIIGKENKAYLLPSKNDTIVIKDTVKSKGIPLLVLIDNHTIVFPFYYYKKSNYINIYYDNRIFGNTTKKKFGLNRWKHLFRREYYVDIEGLDDMITVFKTKTKFILINN
;
A
#
# COMPACT_ATOMS: atom_id res chain seq x y z
N MET A 1 -54.74 -10.55 -2.54
CA MET A 1 -53.45 -11.13 -2.09
C MET A 1 -52.27 -10.91 -3.05
N ILE A 2 -52.49 -10.59 -4.33
CA ILE A 2 -51.43 -10.40 -5.35
C ILE A 2 -50.54 -9.15 -5.11
N LYS A 3 -51.09 -8.07 -4.53
CA LYS A 3 -50.33 -6.83 -4.28
C LYS A 3 -49.19 -6.96 -3.24
N LYS A 4 -49.25 -7.94 -2.32
CA LYS A 4 -48.19 -8.14 -1.30
C LYS A 4 -46.97 -8.91 -1.85
N MET A 5 -47.16 -9.78 -2.84
CA MET A 5 -46.05 -10.54 -3.46
C MET A 5 -45.17 -9.67 -4.36
N MET A 6 -45.72 -8.62 -4.97
CA MET A 6 -44.99 -7.78 -5.91
C MET A 6 -43.91 -6.91 -5.23
N ILE A 7 -44.15 -6.53 -3.96
CA ILE A 7 -43.21 -5.73 -3.15
C ILE A 7 -42.00 -6.57 -2.71
N ILE A 8 -42.18 -7.88 -2.49
CA ILE A 8 -41.09 -8.78 -2.11
C ILE A 8 -40.16 -9.04 -3.31
N PHE A 9 -40.72 -9.10 -4.52
CA PHE A 9 -39.94 -9.34 -5.74
C PHE A 9 -39.07 -8.13 -6.13
N THR A 10 -39.55 -6.89 -5.93
CA THR A 10 -38.72 -5.68 -6.12
C THR A 10 -37.67 -5.51 -5.04
N LEU A 11 -37.91 -5.96 -3.81
CA LEU A 11 -36.89 -5.93 -2.74
C LEU A 11 -35.72 -6.89 -3.04
N LEU A 12 -35.99 -8.09 -3.58
CA LEU A 12 -34.96 -9.07 -3.92
C LEU A 12 -34.14 -8.68 -5.16
N ILE A 13 -34.73 -7.99 -6.15
CA ILE A 13 -33.99 -7.54 -7.34
C ILE A 13 -33.11 -6.32 -6.99
N GLY A 14 -33.54 -5.47 -6.06
CA GLY A 14 -32.75 -4.31 -5.59
C GLY A 14 -31.49 -4.69 -4.79
N LEU A 15 -31.50 -5.83 -4.09
CA LEU A 15 -30.34 -6.31 -3.33
C LEU A 15 -29.23 -6.91 -4.21
N ASN A 16 -29.57 -7.42 -5.40
CA ASN A 16 -28.56 -7.93 -6.35
C ASN A 16 -27.88 -6.83 -7.18
N ALA A 17 -28.41 -5.60 -7.19
CA ALA A 17 -27.80 -4.46 -7.87
C ALA A 17 -26.74 -3.74 -7.01
N VAL A 18 -26.63 -4.09 -5.72
CA VAL A 18 -25.56 -3.62 -4.83
C VAL A 18 -24.52 -4.74 -4.63
N SER A 19 -24.13 -5.39 -5.72
CA SER A 19 -22.76 -5.88 -5.82
C SER A 19 -21.87 -4.67 -6.05
N GLN A 20 -21.72 -3.84 -5.01
CA GLN A 20 -20.64 -2.86 -4.95
C GLN A 20 -19.36 -3.65 -5.19
N GLU A 21 -18.65 -3.38 -6.29
CA GLU A 21 -17.25 -3.82 -6.38
C GLU A 21 -16.57 -3.27 -5.12
N ASP A 22 -16.30 -4.14 -4.13
CA ASP A 22 -15.64 -3.77 -2.90
C ASP A 22 -14.21 -3.34 -3.27
N ASN A 23 -14.05 -2.07 -3.60
CA ASN A 23 -12.76 -1.50 -3.86
C ASN A 23 -12.03 -1.39 -2.53
N LEU A 24 -10.88 -2.04 -2.44
CA LEU A 24 -9.99 -1.94 -1.30
C LEU A 24 -9.35 -0.55 -1.31
N LYS A 25 -9.47 0.13 -0.17
CA LYS A 25 -8.97 1.48 0.02
C LYS A 25 -7.99 1.47 1.16
N PHE A 26 -6.80 1.98 0.91
CA PHE A 26 -5.79 2.13 1.95
C PHE A 26 -4.97 3.38 1.70
N LYS A 27 -4.50 3.99 2.78
CA LYS A 27 -3.63 5.16 2.73
C LYS A 27 -2.17 4.72 2.78
N ILE A 28 -1.33 5.29 1.93
CA ILE A 28 0.12 5.16 2.08
C ILE A 28 0.67 6.49 2.56
N LEU A 29 1.49 6.47 3.61
CA LEU A 29 2.19 7.65 4.11
C LEU A 29 3.69 7.40 4.06
N PHE A 30 4.44 8.38 3.57
CA PHE A 30 5.90 8.35 3.57
C PHE A 30 6.44 9.36 4.58
N TYR A 31 7.34 8.90 5.46
CA TYR A 31 8.00 9.71 6.45
C TYR A 31 9.49 9.78 6.19
N LYS A 32 10.03 10.97 5.97
CA LYS A 32 11.47 11.23 5.90
C LYS A 32 11.91 11.93 7.17
N ASN A 33 12.84 11.31 7.91
CA ASN A 33 13.34 11.85 9.18
C ASN A 33 12.18 12.25 10.13
N SER A 34 11.17 11.37 10.21
CA SER A 34 9.92 11.56 10.98
C SER A 34 8.97 12.68 10.54
N LYS A 35 9.19 13.29 9.37
CA LYS A 35 8.23 14.24 8.78
C LYS A 35 7.48 13.58 7.62
N PRO A 36 6.14 13.71 7.55
CA PRO A 36 5.39 13.22 6.40
C PRO A 36 5.80 13.99 5.14
N ILE A 37 5.81 13.29 4.00
CA ILE A 37 6.01 13.87 2.67
C ILE A 37 4.89 13.39 1.76
N ASP A 38 4.31 14.33 1.03
CA ASP A 38 3.22 14.09 0.09
C ASP A 38 3.74 13.83 -1.34
N GLY A 39 2.82 13.51 -2.26
CA GLY A 39 3.16 13.34 -3.68
C GLY A 39 3.71 11.95 -4.04
N LEU A 40 3.50 10.95 -3.19
CA LEU A 40 3.86 9.58 -3.50
C LEU A 40 3.05 9.05 -4.69
N LYS A 41 3.69 8.25 -5.53
CA LYS A 41 3.03 7.46 -6.57
C LYS A 41 3.16 5.99 -6.22
N CYS A 42 2.04 5.27 -6.24
CA CYS A 42 2.00 3.84 -5.96
C CYS A 42 1.67 3.07 -7.23
N TYR A 43 2.38 1.96 -7.45
CA TYR A 43 2.21 1.11 -8.61
C TYR A 43 2.08 -0.36 -8.17
N ILE A 44 1.31 -1.14 -8.91
CA ILE A 44 1.38 -2.62 -8.83
C ILE A 44 2.46 -3.10 -9.81
N ILE A 45 3.34 -3.96 -9.33
CA ILE A 45 4.34 -4.62 -10.18
C ILE A 45 3.68 -5.79 -10.90
N GLY A 46 3.66 -5.72 -12.23
CA GLY A 46 3.21 -6.78 -13.12
C GLY A 46 4.36 -7.63 -13.66
N LYS A 47 4.09 -8.35 -14.75
CA LYS A 47 5.11 -9.15 -15.46
C LYS A 47 6.11 -8.25 -16.19
N GLU A 48 7.28 -8.81 -16.50
CA GLU A 48 8.29 -8.16 -17.36
C GLU A 48 8.77 -6.78 -16.84
N ASN A 49 8.87 -6.60 -15.52
CA ASN A 49 9.24 -5.33 -14.89
C ASN A 49 8.33 -4.15 -15.26
N LYS A 50 7.10 -4.39 -15.69
CA LYS A 50 6.09 -3.34 -15.89
C LYS A 50 5.46 -3.00 -14.54
N ALA A 51 5.33 -1.71 -14.25
CA ALA A 51 4.67 -1.22 -13.04
C ALA A 51 3.52 -0.30 -13.43
N TYR A 52 2.31 -0.62 -12.98
CA TYR A 52 1.07 0.03 -13.38
C TYR A 52 0.60 0.97 -12.29
N LEU A 53 0.40 2.25 -12.63
CA LEU A 53 0.00 3.28 -11.68
C LEU A 53 -1.35 2.94 -11.06
N LEU A 54 -1.40 2.94 -9.74
CA LEU A 54 -2.66 2.80 -9.01
C LEU A 54 -3.35 4.16 -8.91
N PRO A 55 -4.68 4.20 -9.11
CA PRO A 55 -5.44 5.42 -8.90
C PRO A 55 -5.36 5.84 -7.43
N SER A 56 -5.15 7.13 -7.22
CA SER A 56 -5.11 7.73 -5.90
C SER A 56 -6.08 8.92 -5.80
N LYS A 57 -6.69 9.08 -4.63
CA LYS A 57 -7.50 10.25 -4.28
C LYS A 57 -7.17 10.65 -2.85
N ASN A 58 -6.65 11.86 -2.64
CA ASN A 58 -6.23 12.36 -1.32
C ASN A 58 -5.36 11.33 -0.56
N ASP A 59 -4.31 10.84 -1.22
CA ASP A 59 -3.36 9.81 -0.73
C ASP A 59 -3.96 8.42 -0.44
N THR A 60 -5.26 8.24 -0.73
CA THR A 60 -5.93 6.95 -0.64
C THR A 60 -5.78 6.23 -1.96
N ILE A 61 -5.09 5.09 -1.92
CA ILE A 61 -4.95 4.18 -3.06
C ILE A 61 -6.20 3.30 -3.15
N VAL A 62 -6.69 3.13 -4.37
CA VAL A 62 -7.86 2.30 -4.65
C VAL A 62 -7.45 1.11 -5.50
N ILE A 63 -7.70 -0.11 -5.00
CA ILE A 63 -7.45 -1.37 -5.71
C ILE A 63 -8.78 -2.12 -5.82
N LYS A 64 -9.10 -2.63 -7.01
CA LYS A 64 -10.24 -3.54 -7.17
C LYS A 64 -10.00 -4.83 -6.39
N ASP A 65 -10.98 -5.32 -5.62
CA ASP A 65 -10.88 -6.63 -4.94
C ASP A 65 -11.05 -7.82 -5.92
N THR A 66 -10.32 -7.79 -7.03
CA THR A 66 -10.18 -8.91 -7.97
C THR A 66 -8.89 -9.68 -7.74
N VAL A 67 -8.06 -9.24 -6.79
CA VAL A 67 -6.74 -9.80 -6.52
C VAL A 67 -6.91 -11.11 -5.74
N LYS A 68 -6.48 -12.22 -6.35
CA LYS A 68 -6.49 -13.56 -5.72
C LYS A 68 -5.16 -13.94 -5.08
N SER A 69 -4.14 -13.09 -5.17
CA SER A 69 -2.81 -13.39 -4.64
C SER A 69 -2.74 -13.24 -3.11
N LYS A 70 -1.83 -14.00 -2.49
CA LYS A 70 -1.50 -13.88 -1.05
C LYS A 70 -0.85 -12.54 -0.70
N GLY A 71 -0.33 -11.80 -1.69
CA GLY A 71 0.21 -10.47 -1.51
C GLY A 71 0.38 -9.74 -2.84
N ILE A 72 0.41 -8.42 -2.77
CA ILE A 72 0.55 -7.53 -3.92
C ILE A 72 1.94 -6.88 -3.87
N PRO A 73 2.83 -7.12 -4.85
CA PRO A 73 4.09 -6.42 -4.91
C PRO A 73 3.83 -4.95 -5.30
N LEU A 74 4.05 -4.05 -4.36
CA LEU A 74 3.90 -2.61 -4.59
C LEU A 74 5.25 -1.98 -4.88
N LEU A 75 5.25 -1.03 -5.82
CA LEU A 75 6.32 -0.09 -6.06
C LEU A 75 5.84 1.30 -5.63
N VAL A 76 6.54 1.92 -4.69
CA VAL A 76 6.30 3.30 -4.25
C VAL A 76 7.45 4.17 -4.74
N LEU A 77 7.09 5.26 -5.41
CA LEU A 77 7.99 6.31 -5.87
C LEU A 77 7.68 7.62 -5.15
N ILE A 78 8.71 8.25 -4.60
CA ILE A 78 8.63 9.59 -4.01
C ILE A 78 10.02 10.24 -4.11
N ASP A 79 10.12 11.40 -4.75
CA ASP A 79 11.39 12.03 -5.11
C ASP A 79 12.40 11.03 -5.74
N ASN A 80 13.55 10.85 -5.08
CA ASN A 80 14.63 9.93 -5.46
C ASN A 80 14.55 8.57 -4.74
N HIS A 81 13.41 8.26 -4.12
CA HIS A 81 13.15 7.01 -3.42
C HIS A 81 12.33 6.06 -4.30
N THR A 82 12.81 4.82 -4.37
CA THR A 82 12.20 3.72 -5.13
C THR A 82 12.15 2.52 -4.21
N ILE A 83 10.94 2.16 -3.78
CA ILE A 83 10.71 1.23 -2.67
C ILE A 83 9.80 0.14 -3.18
N VAL A 84 10.25 -1.11 -3.09
CA VAL A 84 9.48 -2.27 -3.51
C VAL A 84 9.26 -3.16 -2.30
N PHE A 85 8.01 -3.49 -2.01
CA PHE A 85 7.67 -4.38 -0.89
C PHE A 85 6.39 -5.17 -1.19
N PRO A 86 6.24 -6.36 -0.59
CA PRO A 86 5.00 -7.13 -0.69
C PRO A 86 3.95 -6.60 0.30
N PHE A 87 2.71 -6.46 -0.17
CA PHE A 87 1.56 -6.08 0.64
C PHE A 87 0.64 -7.29 0.84
N TYR A 88 0.79 -7.98 1.98
CA TYR A 88 0.10 -9.25 2.25
C TYR A 88 -1.32 -9.09 2.84
N TYR A 89 -1.55 -8.08 3.67
CA TYR A 89 -2.79 -7.90 4.45
C TYR A 89 -3.80 -6.93 3.82
N TYR A 90 -3.69 -6.70 2.51
CA TYR A 90 -4.40 -5.65 1.79
C TYR A 90 -5.93 -5.65 1.88
N LYS A 91 -6.55 -6.78 2.26
CA LYS A 91 -8.00 -6.87 2.52
C LYS A 91 -8.42 -6.33 3.89
N LYS A 92 -7.48 -6.23 4.84
CA LYS A 92 -7.73 -5.84 6.24
C LYS A 92 -6.98 -4.58 6.64
N SER A 93 -6.01 -4.15 5.83
CA SER A 93 -5.20 -2.97 6.10
C SER A 93 -5.82 -1.73 5.47
N ASN A 94 -6.03 -0.70 6.28
CA ASN A 94 -6.45 0.64 5.88
C ASN A 94 -5.24 1.56 5.70
N TYR A 95 -4.07 1.21 6.22
CA TYR A 95 -2.87 2.03 6.06
C TYR A 95 -1.57 1.23 5.87
N ILE A 96 -0.62 1.92 5.24
CA ILE A 96 0.79 1.55 5.11
C ILE A 96 1.63 2.78 5.46
N ASN A 97 2.51 2.67 6.45
CA ASN A 97 3.48 3.72 6.77
C ASN A 97 4.87 3.29 6.32
N ILE A 98 5.54 4.15 5.56
CA ILE A 98 6.89 3.92 5.07
C ILE A 98 7.81 4.94 5.72
N TYR A 99 8.81 4.50 6.46
CA TYR A 99 9.76 5.36 7.15
C TYR A 99 11.15 5.25 6.53
N TYR A 100 11.73 6.41 6.23
CA TYR A 100 13.14 6.57 5.85
C TYR A 100 13.79 7.55 6.82
N ASP A 101 14.87 7.13 7.48
CA ASP A 101 15.65 8.00 8.36
C ASP A 101 17.13 7.83 8.07
N ASN A 102 17.74 8.89 7.53
CA ASN A 102 19.14 8.89 7.11
C ASN A 102 20.09 9.47 8.16
N ARG A 103 19.59 9.83 9.35
CA ARG A 103 20.44 10.37 10.41
C ARG A 103 21.28 9.24 11.00
N ILE A 104 22.59 9.45 11.01
CA ILE A 104 23.56 8.53 11.60
C ILE A 104 23.41 8.55 13.13
N PHE A 105 23.35 9.75 13.72
CA PHE A 105 23.07 9.96 15.13
C PHE A 105 21.60 10.36 15.33
N GLY A 106 20.97 9.83 16.38
CA GLY A 106 19.59 10.20 16.70
C GLY A 106 18.54 9.73 15.69
N ASN A 107 18.79 8.62 14.98
CA ASN A 107 17.80 7.97 14.12
C ASN A 107 16.53 7.65 14.92
N THR A 108 15.47 8.42 14.70
CA THR A 108 14.25 8.36 15.52
C THR A 108 13.39 7.18 15.10
N THR A 109 13.39 6.79 13.83
CA THR A 109 12.68 5.60 13.34
C THR A 109 13.20 4.36 14.04
N LYS A 110 14.52 4.13 14.03
CA LYS A 110 15.14 2.98 14.72
C LYS A 110 14.87 3.00 16.22
N LYS A 111 14.92 4.18 16.85
CA LYS A 111 14.60 4.33 18.28
C LYS A 111 13.12 4.02 18.57
N LYS A 112 12.20 4.51 17.74
CA LYS A 112 10.74 4.29 17.85
C LYS A 112 10.40 2.80 17.79
N PHE A 113 11.08 2.05 16.92
CA PHE A 113 10.76 0.65 16.64
C PHE A 113 11.75 -0.36 17.26
N GLY A 114 12.63 0.07 18.17
CA GLY A 114 13.56 -0.83 18.87
C GLY A 114 14.57 -1.57 17.97
N LEU A 115 14.87 -1.03 16.79
CA LEU A 115 15.70 -1.72 15.79
C LEU A 115 17.19 -1.64 16.15
N ASN A 116 17.84 -2.79 16.30
CA ASN A 116 19.23 -2.87 16.78
C ASN A 116 20.23 -2.33 15.73
N ARG A 117 21.17 -1.51 16.21
CA ARG A 117 22.06 -0.69 15.39
C ARG A 117 23.17 -1.54 14.74
N TRP A 118 23.75 -1.01 13.67
CA TRP A 118 24.98 -1.46 12.96
C TRP A 118 24.84 -2.43 11.79
N LYS A 119 23.78 -3.24 11.65
CA LYS A 119 23.75 -4.28 10.60
C LYS A 119 23.87 -3.74 9.16
N HIS A 120 23.37 -2.53 8.88
CA HIS A 120 23.37 -1.96 7.52
C HIS A 120 23.62 -0.44 7.42
N LEU A 121 24.55 0.12 8.21
CA LEU A 121 24.85 1.56 8.29
C LEU A 121 25.06 2.30 6.96
N PHE A 122 25.39 1.59 5.87
CA PHE A 122 25.66 2.18 4.56
C PHE A 122 24.58 1.88 3.51
N ARG A 123 23.50 1.19 3.87
CA ARG A 123 22.39 0.90 2.96
C ARG A 123 21.23 1.84 3.25
N ARG A 124 20.58 2.29 2.17
CA ARG A 124 19.28 2.99 2.28
C ARG A 124 18.23 1.96 2.72
N GLU A 125 17.89 2.01 3.99
CA GLU A 125 16.86 1.20 4.64
C GLU A 125 15.54 1.96 4.64
N TYR A 126 14.48 1.24 4.31
CA TYR A 126 13.10 1.68 4.47
C TYR A 126 12.41 0.71 5.42
N TYR A 127 11.59 1.26 6.29
CA TYR A 127 10.84 0.51 7.27
C TYR A 127 9.37 0.63 6.93
N VAL A 128 8.74 -0.47 6.54
CA VAL A 128 7.35 -0.51 6.11
C VAL A 128 6.52 -1.17 7.20
N ASP A 129 5.64 -0.38 7.78
CA ASP A 129 4.63 -0.76 8.76
C ASP A 129 3.30 -0.89 8.02
N ILE A 130 2.69 -2.07 8.12
CA ILE A 130 1.44 -2.43 7.43
C ILE A 130 0.45 -2.80 8.51
N GLU A 131 -0.73 -2.17 8.50
CA GLU A 131 -1.77 -2.48 9.48
C GLU A 131 -2.11 -3.97 9.49
N GLY A 132 -2.09 -4.59 10.68
CA GLY A 132 -2.37 -6.01 10.86
C GLY A 132 -1.16 -6.93 10.68
N LEU A 133 0.03 -6.39 10.39
CA LEU A 133 1.29 -7.11 10.48
C LEU A 133 1.93 -6.82 11.83
N ASP A 134 2.26 -7.86 12.61
CA ASP A 134 2.83 -7.71 13.96
C ASP A 134 4.24 -7.09 13.94
N ASP A 135 4.98 -7.32 12.86
CA ASP A 135 6.35 -6.87 12.65
C ASP A 135 6.47 -5.90 11.48
N MET A 136 7.56 -5.11 11.44
CA MET A 136 7.86 -4.25 10.31
C MET A 136 8.67 -4.96 9.22
N ILE A 137 8.37 -4.63 7.96
CA ILE A 137 9.18 -5.07 6.83
C ILE A 137 10.34 -4.10 6.65
N THR A 138 11.58 -4.60 6.76
CA THR A 138 12.77 -3.84 6.35
C THR A 138 13.04 -4.08 4.87
N VAL A 139 13.03 -3.01 4.08
CA VAL A 139 13.27 -3.04 2.64
C VAL A 139 14.44 -2.15 2.26
N PHE A 140 15.16 -2.55 1.22
CA PHE A 140 16.29 -1.81 0.69
C PHE A 140 15.93 -1.18 -0.65
N LYS A 141 16.67 -0.13 -1.04
CA LYS A 141 16.55 0.45 -2.38
C LYS A 141 16.66 -0.66 -3.43
N THR A 142 15.65 -0.78 -4.29
CA THR A 142 15.66 -1.75 -5.38
C THR A 142 16.73 -1.40 -6.41
N LYS A 143 17.35 -2.43 -7.01
CA LYS A 143 18.25 -2.30 -8.18
C LYS A 143 17.50 -2.48 -9.50
N THR A 144 16.29 -3.03 -9.46
CA THR A 144 15.47 -3.30 -10.64
C THR A 144 14.96 -1.97 -11.21
N LYS A 145 15.10 -1.81 -12.52
CA LYS A 145 14.46 -0.72 -13.27
C LYS A 145 13.11 -1.21 -13.77
N PHE A 146 12.06 -0.45 -13.50
CA PHE A 146 10.70 -0.76 -13.94
C PHE A 146 10.29 0.16 -15.08
N ILE A 147 9.52 -0.38 -16.02
CA ILE A 147 8.83 0.40 -17.04
C ILE A 147 7.53 0.92 -16.39
N LEU A 148 7.44 2.23 -16.20
CA LEU A 148 6.29 2.85 -15.56
C LEU A 148 5.17 3.07 -16.57
N ILE A 149 4.01 2.50 -16.30
CA ILE A 149 2.79 2.66 -17.09
C ILE A 149 1.86 3.57 -16.29
N ASN A 150 1.73 4.82 -16.76
CA ASN A 150 0.79 5.77 -16.20
C ASN A 150 -0.53 5.61 -16.97
N ASN A 151 -1.61 5.31 -16.25
CA ASN A 151 -2.96 5.24 -16.82
C ASN A 151 -3.55 6.64 -17.00
#